data_AF-A0A7H4MYR7-F1
#
_entry.id   AF-A0A7H4MYR7-F1
#
_cell.length_a   1.000
_cell.length_b   1.000
_cell.length_c   1.000
_cell.angle_alpha   90.00
_cell.angle_beta   90.00
_cell.angle_gamma   90.00
#
_symmetry.space_group_name_H-M   'P 1'
#
loop_
_entity.id
_entity.type
_entity.pdbx_description
1 polymer ?
#
loop_
_entity_poly.entity_id
_entity_poly.type
_entity_poly.pdbx_seq_one_letter_code
_entity_poly.pdbx_strand_id
1 'polypeptide(L)'
;MSEIIKKLYCNSCSCETRHSVLFYKKKTDVEEGEENELLWYGEDNYYFSECKGCENITLYIESTYSGMGDDFVTTQFPPKIIRKEPKWLQQIDGKFIVIEPSAKIELFREIYIALKNNMPRLAIMGVRALLELVMIEKIGDQGVIYKKILEN
;
A
#
# COMPACT_ATOMS: atom_id res chain seq x y z
N MET A 1 5.41 -31.64 -11.13
CA MET A 1 5.53 -30.82 -9.92
C MET A 1 4.13 -30.35 -9.54
N SER A 2 3.68 -30.58 -8.32
CA SER A 2 2.35 -30.15 -7.86
C SER A 2 2.28 -28.63 -7.78
N GLU A 3 1.26 -28.02 -8.39
CA GLU A 3 0.99 -26.59 -8.30
C GLU A 3 0.60 -26.23 -6.86
N ILE A 4 1.41 -25.42 -6.18
CA ILE A 4 1.08 -24.88 -4.86
C ILE A 4 0.17 -23.68 -5.06
N ILE A 5 -1.02 -23.70 -4.44
CA ILE A 5 -2.01 -22.63 -4.54
C ILE A 5 -2.19 -21.99 -3.17
N LYS A 6 -2.09 -20.65 -3.10
CA LYS A 6 -2.43 -19.87 -1.89
C LYS A 6 -3.60 -18.93 -2.16
N LYS A 7 -4.41 -18.65 -1.14
CA LYS A 7 -5.49 -17.66 -1.20
C LYS A 7 -4.94 -16.33 -0.68
N LEU A 8 -4.72 -15.38 -1.58
CA LEU A 8 -4.09 -14.08 -1.28
C LEU A 8 -4.96 -12.94 -1.81
N TYR A 9 -4.76 -11.72 -1.31
CA TYR A 9 -5.47 -10.55 -1.81
C TYR A 9 -4.82 -10.05 -3.10
N CYS A 10 -5.59 -9.97 -4.19
CA CYS A 10 -5.11 -9.43 -5.45
C CYS A 10 -5.45 -7.94 -5.56
N ASN A 11 -4.44 -7.08 -5.74
CA ASN A 11 -4.65 -5.64 -5.88
C ASN A 11 -5.42 -5.26 -7.17
N SER A 12 -5.24 -6.01 -8.25
CA SER A 12 -5.96 -5.76 -9.52
C SER A 12 -7.42 -6.18 -9.45
N CYS A 13 -7.71 -7.35 -8.85
CA CYS A 13 -9.09 -7.81 -8.64
C CYS A 13 -9.80 -7.08 -7.49
N SER A 14 -9.03 -6.59 -6.50
CA SER A 14 -9.49 -6.03 -5.23
C SER A 14 -10.31 -7.00 -4.36
N CYS A 15 -9.95 -8.27 -4.39
CA CYS A 15 -10.54 -9.31 -3.55
C CYS A 15 -9.51 -10.42 -3.30
N GLU A 16 -9.84 -11.32 -2.37
CA GLU A 16 -9.06 -12.56 -2.19
C GLU A 16 -9.29 -13.50 -3.37
N THR A 17 -8.22 -13.92 -4.00
CA THR A 17 -8.23 -14.85 -5.14
C THR A 17 -7.22 -15.97 -4.94
N ARG A 18 -7.35 -17.02 -5.75
CA ARG A 18 -6.36 -18.08 -5.81
C ARG A 18 -5.14 -17.59 -6.59
N HIS A 19 -3.97 -17.78 -6.00
CA HIS A 19 -2.69 -17.47 -6.61
C HIS A 19 -1.86 -18.75 -6.74
N SER A 20 -1.24 -18.94 -7.90
CA SER A 20 -0.27 -20.00 -8.15
C SER A 20 1.09 -19.54 -7.65
N VAL A 21 1.74 -20.31 -6.79
CA VAL A 21 3.08 -19.99 -6.30
C VAL A 21 4.09 -20.34 -7.40
N LEU A 22 4.68 -19.30 -7.99
CA LEU A 22 5.70 -19.43 -9.04
C LEU A 22 7.06 -19.78 -8.45
N PHE A 23 7.39 -19.22 -7.29
CA PHE A 23 8.64 -19.48 -6.59
C PHE A 23 8.44 -19.39 -5.07
N TYR A 24 9.10 -20.29 -4.35
CA TYR A 24 9.11 -20.34 -2.89
C TYR A 24 10.55 -20.31 -2.38
N LYS A 25 10.81 -19.50 -1.36
CA LYS A 25 12.09 -19.47 -0.67
C LYS A 25 11.88 -19.35 0.83
N LYS A 26 12.59 -20.18 1.58
CA LYS A 26 12.69 -20.10 3.03
C LYS A 26 13.99 -19.40 3.40
N LYS A 27 13.93 -18.46 4.33
CA LYS A 27 15.08 -17.86 5.00
C LYS A 27 14.95 -18.14 6.49
N THR A 28 16.00 -18.66 7.09
CA THR A 28 16.10 -18.84 8.54
C THR A 28 17.24 -17.98 9.03
N ASP A 29 17.03 -17.34 10.17
CA ASP A 29 17.97 -16.46 10.85
C ASP A 29 18.05 -16.90 12.30
N VAL A 30 19.26 -17.04 12.83
CA VAL A 30 19.52 -17.66 14.14
C VAL A 30 20.60 -16.86 14.85
N GLU A 31 20.33 -16.55 16.12
CA GLU A 31 21.32 -15.96 17.03
C GLU A 31 21.68 -17.00 18.09
N GLU A 32 22.97 -17.33 18.17
CA GLU A 32 23.54 -18.29 19.11
C GLU A 32 24.39 -17.55 20.14
N GLY A 33 24.26 -17.93 21.41
CA GLY A 33 25.07 -17.43 22.53
C GLY A 33 26.36 -18.21 22.71
N GLU A 34 27.02 -18.00 23.84
CA GLU A 34 28.14 -18.86 24.26
C GLU A 34 27.63 -20.31 24.45
N GLU A 35 28.48 -21.29 24.15
CA GLU A 35 28.14 -22.73 24.26
C GLU A 35 27.01 -23.24 23.32
N ASN A 36 26.75 -22.55 22.20
CA ASN A 36 25.68 -22.90 21.22
C ASN A 36 24.26 -22.83 21.80
N GLU A 37 24.01 -21.97 22.79
CA GLU A 37 22.66 -21.70 23.26
C GLU A 37 21.86 -20.92 22.21
N LEU A 38 20.67 -21.39 21.84
CA LEU A 38 19.79 -20.68 20.90
C LEU A 38 19.14 -19.47 21.59
N LEU A 39 19.65 -18.26 21.33
CA LEU A 39 19.10 -17.03 21.90
C LEU A 39 17.86 -16.55 21.14
N TRP A 40 17.91 -16.63 19.81
CA TRP A 40 16.81 -16.18 18.96
C TRP A 40 16.75 -16.99 17.66
N TYR A 41 15.54 -17.20 17.15
CA TYR A 41 15.31 -17.73 15.81
C TYR A 41 14.25 -16.91 15.10
N GLY A 42 14.42 -16.75 13.80
CA GLY A 42 13.46 -16.16 12.88
C GLY A 42 13.35 -17.00 11.61
N GLU A 43 12.15 -17.16 11.09
CA GLU A 43 11.92 -17.83 9.82
C GLU A 43 10.95 -17.02 8.96
N ASP A 44 11.39 -16.70 7.75
CA ASP A 44 10.60 -16.04 6.71
C ASP A 44 10.36 -17.00 5.54
N ASN A 45 9.09 -17.21 5.23
CA ASN A 45 8.62 -17.98 4.08
C ASN A 45 8.14 -17.02 2.98
N TYR A 46 8.92 -16.92 1.90
CA TYR A 46 8.65 -16.05 0.76
C TYR A 46 7.91 -16.81 -0.33
N TYR A 47 6.76 -16.29 -0.75
CA TYR A 47 5.92 -16.82 -1.81
C TYR A 47 5.76 -15.80 -2.92
N PHE A 48 6.47 -16.00 -4.02
CA PHE A 48 6.28 -15.23 -5.23
C PHE A 48 5.15 -15.88 -6.04
N SER A 49 4.01 -15.19 -6.13
CA SER A 49 2.75 -15.80 -6.56
C SER A 49 2.05 -14.98 -7.64
N GLU A 50 1.30 -15.65 -8.52
CA GLU A 50 0.55 -15.06 -9.62
C GLU A 50 -0.95 -15.32 -9.47
N CYS A 51 -1.78 -14.28 -9.60
CA CYS A 51 -3.23 -14.39 -9.52
C CYS A 51 -3.82 -15.16 -10.72
N LYS A 52 -4.58 -16.23 -10.47
CA LYS A 52 -5.21 -17.03 -11.55
C LYS A 52 -6.37 -16.34 -12.30
N GLY A 53 -6.74 -15.13 -11.91
CA GLY A 53 -7.83 -14.38 -12.54
C GLY A 53 -7.39 -13.21 -13.41
N CYS A 54 -6.23 -12.61 -13.12
CA CYS A 54 -5.75 -11.41 -13.81
C CYS A 54 -4.22 -11.37 -13.97
N GLU A 55 -3.54 -12.49 -13.68
CA GLU A 55 -2.09 -12.66 -13.87
C GLU A 55 -1.23 -11.65 -13.07
N ASN A 56 -1.82 -11.02 -12.05
CA ASN A 56 -1.11 -10.04 -11.24
C ASN A 56 -0.15 -10.74 -10.28
N ILE A 57 1.10 -10.29 -10.28
CA ILE A 57 2.16 -10.80 -9.40
C ILE A 57 2.06 -10.21 -8.00
N THR A 58 2.35 -11.02 -6.98
CA THR A 58 2.36 -10.62 -5.57
C THR A 58 3.42 -11.41 -4.82
N LEU A 59 4.22 -10.72 -4.01
CA LEU A 59 5.10 -11.32 -3.02
C LEU A 59 4.37 -11.38 -1.69
N TYR A 60 4.27 -12.57 -1.12
CA TYR A 60 3.68 -12.80 0.19
C TYR A 60 4.72 -13.42 1.11
N ILE A 61 4.79 -12.95 2.35
CA ILE A 61 5.80 -13.34 3.33
C ILE A 61 5.07 -13.77 4.59
N GLU A 62 5.38 -14.96 5.09
CA GLU A 62 4.97 -15.42 6.42
C GLU A 62 6.22 -15.44 7.30
N SER A 63 6.24 -14.60 8.34
CA SER A 63 7.35 -14.45 9.27
C SER A 63 6.98 -15.02 10.63
N THR A 64 7.86 -15.84 11.19
CA THR A 64 7.76 -16.42 12.53
C THR A 64 9.06 -16.14 13.29
N TYR A 65 9.00 -16.06 14.61
CA TYR A 65 10.17 -15.85 15.45
C TYR A 65 10.00 -16.50 16.82
N SER A 66 11.10 -16.63 17.56
CA SER A 66 11.11 -17.21 18.90
C SER A 66 10.12 -16.51 19.84
N GLY A 67 9.31 -17.30 20.54
CA GLY A 67 8.29 -16.79 21.45
C GLY A 67 6.94 -16.44 20.82
N MET A 68 6.78 -16.60 19.49
CA MET A 68 5.52 -16.34 18.79
C MET A 68 4.54 -17.54 18.81
N GLY A 69 4.99 -18.75 19.18
CA GLY A 69 4.19 -19.97 19.12
C GLY A 69 4.01 -20.49 17.69
N ASP A 70 2.83 -21.06 17.40
CA ASP A 70 2.47 -21.55 16.05
C ASP A 70 1.90 -20.44 15.12
N ASP A 71 1.90 -19.19 15.59
CA ASP A 71 1.41 -18.03 14.83
C ASP A 71 2.49 -17.44 13.91
N PHE A 72 2.06 -16.72 12.88
CA PHE A 72 2.93 -16.01 11.93
C PHE A 72 2.39 -14.62 11.58
N VAL A 73 3.30 -13.67 11.34
CA VAL A 73 2.98 -12.35 10.79
C VAL A 73 3.02 -12.42 9.28
N THR A 74 2.01 -11.83 8.62
CA THR A 74 1.94 -11.83 7.16
C THR A 74 2.25 -10.46 6.58
N THR A 75 3.15 -10.40 5.60
CA THR A 75 3.44 -9.18 4.85
C THR A 75 3.21 -9.43 3.35
N GLN A 76 2.61 -8.46 2.66
CA GLN A 76 2.31 -8.57 1.23
C GLN A 76 2.88 -7.37 0.46
N PHE A 77 3.55 -7.64 -0.66
CA PHE A 77 4.05 -6.63 -1.59
C PHE A 77 3.51 -6.87 -3.01
N PRO A 78 2.95 -5.84 -3.67
CA PRO A 78 2.61 -4.53 -3.11
C PRO A 78 1.56 -4.63 -1.98
N PRO A 79 1.52 -3.68 -1.03
CA PRO A 79 0.53 -3.69 0.05
C PRO A 79 -0.91 -3.74 -0.49
N LYS A 80 -1.81 -4.30 0.32
CA LYS A 80 -3.23 -4.41 -0.04
C LYS A 80 -3.81 -3.01 -0.26
N ILE A 81 -4.35 -2.77 -1.45
CA ILE A 81 -5.02 -1.50 -1.74
C ILE A 81 -6.36 -1.43 -0.98
N ILE A 82 -6.60 -0.34 -0.27
CA ILE A 82 -7.88 -0.15 0.44
C ILE A 82 -8.99 0.19 -0.56
N ARG A 83 -8.66 0.92 -1.63
CA ARG A 83 -9.62 1.45 -2.60
C ARG A 83 -9.00 1.57 -3.99
N LYS A 84 -9.78 1.26 -5.02
CA LYS A 84 -9.43 1.56 -6.42
C LYS A 84 -9.55 3.06 -6.69
N GLU A 85 -8.70 3.56 -7.58
CA GLU A 85 -8.81 4.93 -8.09
C GLU A 85 -10.21 5.10 -8.73
N PRO A 86 -10.96 6.14 -8.34
CA PRO A 86 -12.30 6.34 -8.85
C PRO A 86 -12.25 6.77 -10.31
N LYS A 87 -13.13 6.18 -11.15
CA LYS A 87 -13.20 6.50 -12.59
C LYS A 87 -13.46 7.99 -12.87
N TRP A 88 -14.19 8.66 -11.98
CA TRP A 88 -14.50 10.08 -12.11
C TRP A 88 -13.29 10.99 -11.87
N LEU A 89 -12.15 10.49 -11.38
CA LEU A 89 -10.99 11.34 -11.10
C LEU A 89 -10.49 12.07 -12.35
N GLN A 90 -10.61 11.45 -13.52
CA GLN A 90 -10.27 12.07 -14.80
C GLN A 90 -11.18 13.28 -15.15
N GLN A 91 -12.32 13.41 -14.47
CA GLN A 91 -13.30 14.48 -14.65
C GLN A 91 -13.25 15.52 -13.53
N ILE A 92 -12.28 15.43 -12.60
CA ILE A 92 -12.22 16.32 -11.42
C ILE A 92 -12.09 17.81 -11.78
N ASP A 93 -11.56 18.10 -12.97
CA ASP A 93 -11.43 19.47 -13.50
C ASP A 93 -12.66 19.94 -14.31
N GLY A 94 -13.69 19.10 -14.45
CA GLY A 94 -14.88 19.41 -15.26
C GLY A 94 -14.62 19.49 -16.77
N LYS A 95 -13.38 19.24 -17.23
CA LYS A 95 -13.00 19.19 -18.65
C LYS A 95 -13.00 17.74 -19.13
N PHE A 96 -13.66 17.46 -20.25
CA PHE A 96 -13.67 16.14 -20.88
C PHE A 96 -12.32 15.77 -21.52
N ILE A 97 -11.43 16.74 -21.73
CA ILE A 97 -10.10 16.56 -22.32
C ILE A 97 -9.09 17.21 -21.38
N VAL A 98 -8.34 16.38 -20.66
CA VAL A 98 -7.20 16.78 -19.84
C VAL A 98 -5.95 16.43 -20.64
N ILE A 99 -5.26 17.43 -21.20
CA ILE A 99 -4.02 17.24 -21.99
C ILE A 99 -2.84 16.94 -21.04
N GLU A 100 -2.85 17.54 -19.85
CA GLU A 100 -1.85 17.34 -18.79
C GLU A 100 -2.56 17.16 -17.44
N PRO A 101 -2.09 16.26 -16.55
CA PRO A 101 -2.70 16.06 -15.23
C PRO A 101 -2.78 17.38 -14.48
N SER A 102 -3.96 17.75 -13.97
CA SER A 102 -4.05 18.91 -13.09
C SER A 102 -3.41 18.61 -11.74
N ALA A 103 -2.99 19.67 -11.03
CA ALA A 103 -2.50 19.57 -9.65
C ALA A 103 -3.49 18.82 -8.73
N LYS A 104 -4.81 18.89 -9.02
CA LYS A 104 -5.84 18.12 -8.28
C LYS A 104 -5.71 16.62 -8.51
N ILE A 105 -5.50 16.19 -9.76
CA ILE A 105 -5.34 14.77 -10.12
C ILE A 105 -4.04 14.22 -9.51
N GLU A 106 -2.94 14.97 -9.64
CA GLU A 106 -1.64 14.57 -9.10
C GLU A 106 -1.68 14.41 -7.59
N LEU A 107 -2.17 15.43 -6.87
CA LEU A 107 -2.30 15.39 -5.42
C LEU A 107 -3.24 14.26 -4.97
N PHE A 108 -4.33 14.02 -5.70
CA PHE A 108 -5.22 12.89 -5.41
C PHE A 108 -4.51 11.54 -5.55
N ARG A 109 -3.68 11.37 -6.58
CA ARG A 109 -2.87 10.16 -6.76
C ARG A 109 -1.84 9.99 -5.65
N GLU A 110 -1.19 11.07 -5.20
CA GLU A 110 -0.28 11.05 -4.07
C GLU A 110 -0.97 10.62 -2.77
N ILE A 111 -2.19 11.10 -2.52
CA ILE A 111 -3.03 10.64 -1.39
C ILE A 111 -3.25 9.13 -1.48
N TYR A 112 -3.56 8.61 -2.67
CA TYR A 112 -3.73 7.16 -2.87
C TYR A 112 -2.43 6.39 -2.65
N ILE A 113 -1.29 6.91 -3.09
CA ILE A 113 0.02 6.31 -2.83
C ILE A 113 0.32 6.28 -1.33
N ALA A 114 0.05 7.38 -0.60
CA ALA A 114 0.23 7.44 0.85
C ALA A 114 -0.66 6.41 1.58
N LEU A 115 -1.93 6.28 1.18
CA LEU A 115 -2.84 5.27 1.73
C LEU A 115 -2.35 3.84 1.45
N LYS A 116 -1.86 3.58 0.23
CA LYS A 116 -1.31 2.26 -0.14
C LYS A 116 -0.08 1.89 0.70
N ASN A 117 0.75 2.86 1.07
CA ASN A 117 1.95 2.63 1.88
C ASN A 117 1.71 2.76 3.39
N ASN A 118 0.45 2.72 3.84
CA ASN A 118 0.07 2.85 5.25
C ASN A 118 0.64 4.14 5.90
N MET A 119 0.57 5.27 5.18
CA MET A 119 1.01 6.59 5.65
C MET A 119 -0.19 7.51 5.90
N PRO A 120 -1.03 7.25 6.93
CA PRO A 120 -2.30 7.95 7.13
C PRO A 120 -2.15 9.45 7.39
N ARG A 121 -1.06 9.87 8.04
CA ARG A 121 -0.78 11.29 8.31
C ARG A 121 -0.53 12.07 7.01
N LEU A 122 0.29 11.52 6.11
CA LEU A 122 0.54 12.12 4.80
C LEU A 122 -0.74 12.14 3.96
N ALA A 123 -1.53 11.08 3.99
CA ALA A 123 -2.81 11.03 3.29
C ALA A 123 -3.76 12.16 3.76
N ILE A 124 -3.90 12.38 5.08
CA ILE A 124 -4.75 13.46 5.63
C ILE A 124 -4.23 14.85 5.24
N MET A 125 -2.92 15.06 5.26
CA MET A 125 -2.31 16.33 4.82
C MET A 125 -2.61 16.59 3.34
N GLY A 126 -2.47 15.57 2.49
CA GLY A 126 -2.84 15.68 1.07
C GLY A 126 -4.33 15.95 0.87
N VAL A 127 -5.23 15.28 1.62
CA VAL A 127 -6.68 15.54 1.55
C VAL A 127 -7.00 16.99 1.90
N ARG A 128 -6.37 17.53 2.95
CA ARG A 128 -6.52 18.93 3.33
C ARG A 128 -6.07 19.87 2.21
N ALA A 129 -4.89 19.65 1.65
CA ALA A 129 -4.35 20.47 0.57
C ALA A 129 -5.24 20.40 -0.69
N LEU A 130 -5.81 19.23 -1.01
CA LEU A 130 -6.72 19.07 -2.14
C LEU A 130 -8.02 19.86 -1.95
N LEU A 131 -8.61 19.79 -0.74
CA LEU A 131 -9.79 20.57 -0.41
C LEU A 131 -9.52 22.06 -0.53
N GLU A 132 -8.35 22.50 -0.09
CA GLU A 132 -7.91 23.89 -0.19
C GLU A 132 -7.79 24.36 -1.64
N LEU A 133 -7.16 23.56 -2.53
CA LEU A 133 -7.10 23.85 -3.96
C LEU A 133 -8.50 24.01 -4.57
N VAL A 134 -9.43 23.11 -4.23
CA VAL A 134 -10.82 23.19 -4.72
C VAL A 134 -11.54 24.42 -4.16
N MET A 135 -11.32 24.77 -2.89
CA MET A 135 -11.91 25.96 -2.28
C MET A 135 -11.41 27.23 -2.98
N ILE A 136 -10.10 27.39 -3.14
CA ILE A 136 -9.50 28.55 -3.82
C ILE A 136 -10.04 28.68 -5.25
N GLU A 137 -10.17 27.56 -5.97
CA GLU A 137 -10.72 27.57 -7.33
C GLU A 137 -12.20 28.00 -7.39
N LYS A 138 -13.02 27.62 -6.40
CA LYS A 138 -14.47 27.85 -6.41
C LYS A 138 -14.90 29.18 -5.82
N ILE A 139 -14.26 29.62 -4.73
CA ILE A 139 -14.67 30.81 -3.95
C ILE A 139 -13.57 31.87 -3.85
N GLY A 140 -12.43 31.65 -4.51
CA GLY A 140 -11.25 32.53 -4.42
C GLY A 140 -10.45 32.32 -3.14
N ASP A 141 -9.22 32.84 -3.12
CA ASP A 141 -8.41 32.85 -1.90
C ASP A 141 -8.92 33.93 -0.93
N GLN A 142 -9.31 33.50 0.27
CA GLN A 142 -9.78 34.38 1.35
C GLN A 142 -8.66 34.71 2.36
N GLY A 143 -7.40 34.32 2.09
CA GLY A 143 -6.21 34.74 2.84
C GLY A 143 -6.10 34.20 4.27
N VAL A 144 -6.93 33.23 4.66
CA VAL A 144 -7.00 32.76 6.05
C VAL A 144 -5.71 32.05 6.48
N ILE A 145 -4.94 31.52 5.54
CA ILE A 145 -3.67 30.83 5.83
C ILE A 145 -2.54 31.84 6.04
N TYR A 146 -2.45 32.89 5.23
CA TYR A 146 -1.49 33.97 5.44
C TYR A 146 -1.70 34.63 6.80
N LYS A 147 -2.95 34.86 7.22
CA LYS A 147 -3.26 35.34 8.57
C LYS A 147 -2.74 34.41 9.67
N LYS A 148 -2.89 33.10 9.50
CA LYS A 148 -2.44 32.10 10.49
C LYS A 148 -0.92 31.91 10.56
N ILE A 149 -0.19 32.19 9.47
CA ILE A 149 1.28 32.09 9.45
C ILE A 149 1.92 33.36 10.03
N LEU A 150 1.28 34.52 9.88
CA LEU A 150 1.76 35.81 10.40
C LEU A 150 1.39 36.07 11.87
N GLU A 151 0.49 35.28 12.46
CA GLU A 151 0.06 35.38 13.86
C GLU A 151 0.81 34.42 14.82
N ASN A 152 1.98 33.90 14.43
CA ASN A 152 2.92 33.22 15.33
C ASN A 152 4.14 34.08 15.61
#